data_AF-A0A1G6P5D4-F1
#
_entry.id   AF-A0A1G6P5D4-F1
#
_cell.length_a   1.000
_cell.length_b   1.000
_cell.length_c   1.000
_cell.angle_alpha   90.00
_cell.angle_beta   90.00
_cell.angle_gamma   90.00
#
_symmetry.space_group_name_H-M   'P 1'
#
loop_
_entity.id
_entity.type
_entity.pdbx_description
1 polymer ?
#
loop_
_entity_poly.entity_id
_entity_poly.type
_entity_poly.pdbx_seq_one_letter_code
_entity_poly.pdbx_strand_id
1 'polypeptide(L)'
;MIEVVEIIAGALMLLFAILAIESKKLINSVIYMSLMSLLSVVSFIIMKAPDVGITEAVIGSGLVTFLFVITLTQIKKTGDTK
;
A
#
# COMPACT_ATOMS: atom_id res chain seq x y z
N MET A 1 2.86 12.01 22.93
CA MET A 1 3.80 11.85 21.79
C MET A 1 3.33 10.76 20.83
N ILE A 2 3.00 9.56 21.31
CA ILE A 2 2.51 8.46 20.46
C ILE A 2 1.23 8.84 19.68
N GLU A 3 0.27 9.50 20.32
CA GLU A 3 -0.97 9.98 19.67
C GLU A 3 -0.70 10.90 18.48
N VAL A 4 0.30 11.78 18.58
CA VAL A 4 0.68 12.69 17.49
C VAL A 4 1.23 11.90 16.30
N VAL A 5 2.01 10.85 16.57
CA VAL A 5 2.54 9.96 15.53
C VAL A 5 1.42 9.21 14.83
N GLU A 6 0.43 8.70 15.56
CA GLU A 6 -0.73 8.01 14.97
C GLU A 6 -1.58 8.95 14.10
N ILE A 7 -1.82 10.19 14.55
CA ILE A 7 -2.54 11.19 13.77
C ILE A 7 -1.80 11.51 12.46
N ILE A 8 -0.47 11.68 12.54
CA ILE A 8 0.36 11.94 11.36
C ILE A 8 0.35 10.73 10.42
N ALA A 9 0.48 9.51 10.94
CA ALA A 9 0.41 8.29 10.14
C ALA A 9 -0.93 8.16 9.43
N GLY A 10 -2.04 8.39 10.14
CA GLY A 10 -3.39 8.39 9.57
C GLY A 10 -3.58 9.45 8.48
N ALA A 11 -3.07 10.67 8.69
CA ALA A 11 -3.10 11.73 7.68
C ALA A 11 -2.30 11.35 6.41
N LEU A 12 -1.13 10.73 6.58
CA LEU A 12 -0.33 10.20 5.47
C LEU A 12 -1.04 9.05 4.74
N MET A 13 -1.70 8.16 5.47
CA MET A 13 -2.50 7.08 4.87
C MET A 13 -3.62 7.65 3.99
N LEU A 14 -4.35 8.67 4.46
CA LEU A 14 -5.37 9.36 3.67
C LEU A 14 -4.77 10.02 2.42
N LEU A 15 -3.62 10.68 2.56
CA LEU A 15 -2.90 11.28 1.43
C LEU A 15 -2.55 10.21 0.37
N PHE A 16 -1.93 9.10 0.78
CA PHE A 16 -1.57 8.02 -0.16
C PHE A 16 -2.80 7.34 -0.76
N ALA A 17 -3.91 7.23 -0.03
CA ALA A 17 -5.16 6.72 -0.58
C ALA A 17 -5.70 7.63 -1.69
N ILE A 18 -5.69 8.96 -1.50
CA ILE A 18 -6.10 9.92 -2.52
C ILE A 18 -5.15 9.84 -3.73
N LEU A 19 -3.84 9.81 -3.51
CA LEU A 19 -2.86 9.68 -4.59
C LEU A 19 -3.01 8.37 -5.37
N ALA A 20 -3.39 7.28 -4.71
CA ALA A 20 -3.66 6.00 -5.37
C ALA A 20 -4.83 6.09 -6.35
N ILE A 21 -5.90 6.79 -5.96
CA ILE A 21 -7.12 6.98 -6.76
C ILE A 21 -6.88 7.94 -7.92
N GLU A 22 -6.22 9.07 -7.66
CA GLU A 22 -5.98 10.14 -8.65
C GLU A 22 -4.85 9.81 -9.65
N SER A 23 -4.11 8.73 -9.42
CA SER A 23 -2.96 8.38 -10.25
C SER A 23 -3.37 7.92 -11.66
N LYS A 24 -2.84 8.60 -12.68
CA LYS A 24 -3.05 8.28 -14.10
C LYS A 24 -2.44 6.94 -14.54
N LYS A 25 -1.41 6.47 -13.83
CA LYS A 25 -0.72 5.21 -14.14
C LYS A 25 -1.08 4.17 -13.09
N LEU A 26 -1.58 3.01 -13.52
CA LEU A 26 -1.94 1.90 -12.62
C LEU A 26 -0.77 1.46 -11.72
N ILE A 27 0.46 1.44 -12.25
CA ILE A 27 1.65 1.09 -11.46
C ILE A 27 1.88 2.07 -10.29
N ASN A 28 1.63 3.36 -10.51
CA ASN A 28 1.76 4.37 -9.47
C ASN A 28 0.64 4.20 -8.42
N SER A 29 -0.59 3.87 -8.84
CA SER A 29 -1.69 3.56 -7.93
C SER A 29 -1.33 2.40 -6.99
N VAL A 30 -0.75 1.33 -7.55
CA VAL A 30 -0.30 0.16 -6.79
C VAL A 30 0.80 0.52 -5.80
N ILE A 31 1.76 1.36 -6.18
CA ILE A 31 2.82 1.84 -5.29
C ILE A 31 2.23 2.65 -4.13
N TYR A 32 1.31 3.58 -4.40
CA TYR A 32 0.69 4.39 -3.34
C TYR A 32 -0.17 3.54 -2.40
N MET A 33 -0.87 2.52 -2.91
CA MET A 33 -1.58 1.54 -2.07
C MET A 33 -0.60 0.76 -1.18
N SER A 34 0.55 0.33 -1.71
CA SER A 34 1.59 -0.37 -0.95
C SER A 34 2.15 0.49 0.19
N LEU A 35 2.40 1.77 -0.07
CA LEU A 35 2.87 2.73 0.95
C LEU A 35 1.81 2.96 2.05
N MET A 36 0.54 3.07 1.66
CA MET A 36 -0.57 3.18 2.61
C MET A 36 -0.68 1.94 3.50
N SER A 37 -0.56 0.75 2.94
CA SER A 37 -0.52 -0.51 3.70
C SER A 37 0.71 -0.62 4.61
N LEU A 38 1.89 -0.15 4.18
CA LEU A 38 3.07 -0.13 5.06
C LEU A 38 2.86 0.78 6.29
N LEU A 39 2.17 1.91 6.13
CA LEU A 39 1.83 2.80 7.26
C LEU A 39 0.82 2.15 8.22
N SER A 40 -0.11 1.31 7.72
CA SER A 40 -1.03 0.57 8.59
C SER A 40 -0.29 -0.45 9.46
N VAL A 41 0.74 -1.12 8.93
CA VAL A 41 1.63 -2.02 9.70
C VAL A 41 2.29 -1.28 10.86
N VAL A 42 2.87 -0.11 10.60
CA VAL A 42 3.49 0.72 11.65
C VAL A 42 2.45 1.09 12.71
N SER A 43 1.23 1.43 12.28
CA SER A 43 0.14 1.80 13.17
C SER A 43 -0.29 0.61 14.06
N PHE A 44 -0.39 -0.60 13.52
CA PHE A 44 -0.70 -1.80 14.30
C PHE A 44 0.36 -2.13 15.36
N ILE A 45 1.65 -1.91 15.04
CA ILE A 45 2.74 -2.11 16.01
C ILE A 45 2.61 -1.11 17.16
N ILE A 46 2.31 0.16 16.86
CA ILE A 46 2.10 1.20 17.88
C ILE A 46 0.91 0.86 18.78
N MET A 47 -0.19 0.36 18.19
CA MET A 47 -1.40 -0.09 18.90
C MET A 47 -1.21 -1.39 19.69
N LYS A 48 0.02 -1.94 19.77
CA LYS A 48 0.33 -3.20 20.44
C LYS A 48 -0.43 -4.41 19.86
N ALA A 49 -0.71 -4.38 18.55
CA ALA A 49 -1.29 -5.48 17.79
C ALA A 49 -0.24 -6.07 16.80
N PRO A 50 0.87 -6.66 17.31
CA PRO A 50 1.96 -7.12 16.45
C PRO A 50 1.55 -8.26 15.51
N ASP A 51 0.65 -9.14 15.95
CA ASP A 51 0.18 -10.27 15.15
C ASP A 51 -0.54 -9.78 13.88
N VAL A 52 -1.41 -8.78 14.03
CA VAL A 52 -2.10 -8.13 12.90
C VAL A 52 -1.10 -7.40 12.00
N GLY A 53 -0.14 -6.68 12.59
CA GLY A 53 0.91 -5.99 11.83
C GLY A 53 1.75 -6.91 10.95
N ILE A 54 2.14 -8.08 11.46
CA ILE A 54 2.89 -9.08 10.68
C ILE A 54 2.04 -9.61 9.52
N THR A 55 0.76 -9.91 9.77
CA THR A 55 -0.14 -10.39 8.70
C THR A 55 -0.34 -9.34 7.61
N GLU A 56 -0.51 -8.08 7.99
CA GLU A 56 -0.69 -6.98 7.04
C GLU A 56 0.59 -6.69 6.25
N ALA A 57 1.77 -6.80 6.87
CA ALA A 57 3.04 -6.61 6.16
C ALA A 57 3.20 -7.65 5.04
N VAL A 58 2.88 -8.91 5.33
CA VAL A 58 2.99 -10.01 4.36
C VAL A 58 1.91 -9.89 3.27
N ILE A 59 0.66 -9.64 3.64
CA ILE A 59 -0.46 -9.64 2.70
C ILE A 59 -0.51 -8.33 1.91
N GLY A 60 -0.65 -7.19 2.60
CA GLY A 60 -0.88 -5.89 1.97
C GLY A 60 0.36 -5.37 1.24
N SER A 61 1.42 -5.05 2.00
CA SER A 61 2.62 -4.46 1.39
C SER A 61 3.40 -5.44 0.50
N GLY A 62 3.41 -6.73 0.86
CA GLY A 62 4.11 -7.80 0.12
C GLY A 62 3.30 -8.40 -1.03
N LEU A 63 2.36 -9.29 -0.70
CA LEU A 63 1.68 -10.16 -1.66
C LEU A 63 0.80 -9.38 -2.65
N VAL A 64 -0.04 -8.47 -2.17
CA VAL A 64 -0.96 -7.70 -3.02
C VAL A 64 -0.18 -6.83 -4.00
N THR A 65 0.85 -6.12 -3.53
CA THR A 65 1.74 -5.32 -4.40
C THR A 65 2.39 -6.19 -5.48
N PHE A 66 2.94 -7.34 -5.10
CA PHE A 66 3.59 -8.27 -6.02
C PHE A 66 2.64 -8.77 -7.11
N LEU A 67 1.44 -9.22 -6.71
CA LEU A 67 0.42 -9.72 -7.65
C LEU A 67 -0.02 -8.64 -8.64
N PHE A 68 -0.22 -7.41 -8.18
CA PHE A 68 -0.58 -6.30 -9.06
C PHE A 68 0.55 -5.97 -10.05
N VAL A 69 1.79 -5.90 -9.59
CA VAL A 69 2.95 -5.62 -10.46
C VAL A 69 3.08 -6.68 -11.55
N ILE A 70 2.97 -7.97 -11.21
CA ILE A 70 3.00 -9.05 -12.20
C ILE A 70 1.85 -8.91 -13.18
N THR A 71 0.63 -8.74 -12.69
CA THR A 71 -0.57 -8.62 -13.52
C THR A 71 -0.45 -7.47 -14.52
N LEU A 72 -0.01 -6.28 -14.06
CA LEU A 72 0.19 -5.11 -14.91
C LEU A 72 1.29 -5.33 -15.95
N THR A 73 2.37 -6.02 -15.57
CA THR A 73 3.47 -6.35 -16.49
C THR A 73 2.99 -7.30 -17.60
N GLN A 74 2.19 -8.30 -17.23
CA GLN A 74 1.64 -9.25 -18.19
C GLN A 74 0.64 -8.61 -19.15
N ILE A 75 -0.27 -7.77 -18.64
CA ILE A 75 -1.25 -7.03 -19.46
C ILE A 75 -0.54 -6.13 -20.47
N LYS A 76 0.52 -5.42 -20.04
CA LYS A 76 1.30 -4.55 -20.94
C LYS A 76 1.95 -5.37 -22.05
N LYS A 77 2.53 -6.53 -21.73
CA LYS A 77 3.17 -7.43 -22.70
C LYS A 77 2.17 -7.96 -23.75
N THR A 78 0.97 -8.34 -23.34
CA THR A 78 -0.08 -8.81 -24.27
C THR A 78 -0.67 -7.67 -25.12
N GLY A 79 -0.76 -6.46 -24.56
CA GLY A 79 -1.20 -5.27 -25.29
C GLY A 79 -0.24 -4.83 -26.41
N ASP A 80 1.07 -5.03 -26.24
CA ASP A 80 2.11 -4.73 -27.24
C ASP A 80 2.19 -5.78 -28.39
N THR A 81 1.40 -6.86 -28.34
CA THR A 81 1.40 -7.92 -29.38
C THR A 81 0.26 -7.78 -30.41
N LYS A 82 -0.44 -6.64 -30.43
CA LYS A 82 -1.44 -6.29 -31.46
C LYS A 82 -0.98 -5.05 -32.21
#